data_AF-A0A9N9G0X2-F1
#
_entry.id   AF-A0A9N9G0X2-F1
#
_cell.length_a   1.000
_cell.length_b   1.000
_cell.length_c   1.000
_cell.angle_alpha   90.00
_cell.angle_beta   90.00
_cell.angle_gamma   90.00
#
_symmetry.space_group_name_H-M   'P 1'
#
loop_
_entity.id
_entity.type
_entity.pdbx_description
1 polymer ?
#
loop_
_entity_poly.entity_id
_entity_poly.type
_entity_poly.pdbx_seq_one_letter_code
_entity_poly.pdbx_strand_id
1 'polypeptide(L)'
;MDVTIIFQSIQTEVFYCFENLNLNSGSYDDFSIQLQSSKTWYLADGIISPKLVPAKTIVALEPKGTVRDEFQEFDKVLVLRFNMSPWTLEELSFCQKHIFPDVPEDIMQALYFKVGGVPGCIFWRVEISLQYFDPKTPEGKEKIIDKTFEHVKRAILQVNNFNDLMLCFTENAHFIQYSSCLVHRWADSSYDNYHLKWASRYINDEIEKKLEE
;
A
#
# COMPACT_ATOMS: atom_id res chain seq x y z
N MET A 1 1.59 23.89 21.36
CA MET A 1 0.21 23.41 21.35
C MET A 1 0.33 21.92 21.56
N ASP A 2 -0.19 21.41 22.67
CA ASP A 2 -0.08 20.00 23.03
C ASP A 2 -1.09 19.23 22.17
N VAL A 3 -0.59 18.31 21.33
CA VAL A 3 -1.40 17.53 20.40
C VAL A 3 -1.52 16.12 20.94
N THR A 4 -2.75 15.66 21.12
CA THR A 4 -3.06 14.26 21.43
C THR A 4 -3.19 13.47 20.14
N ILE A 5 -2.47 12.36 20.05
CA ILE A 5 -2.57 11.41 18.93
C ILE A 5 -3.02 10.07 19.48
N ILE A 6 -4.14 9.56 18.98
CA ILE A 6 -4.56 8.18 19.17
C ILE A 6 -4.18 7.40 17.92
N PHE A 7 -3.40 6.33 18.07
CA PHE A 7 -3.00 5.45 16.98
C PHE A 7 -3.60 4.06 17.16
N GLN A 8 -4.13 3.50 16.07
CA GLN A 8 -4.63 2.14 15.99
C GLN A 8 -3.99 1.44 14.79
N SER A 9 -3.37 0.28 15.01
CA SER A 9 -2.73 -0.53 13.95
C SER A 9 -3.59 -1.73 13.53
N ILE A 10 -3.25 -2.34 12.39
CA ILE A 10 -3.89 -3.51 11.72
C ILE A 10 -4.28 -4.66 12.66
N GLN A 11 -3.60 -4.80 13.78
CA GLN A 11 -3.86 -5.84 14.76
C GLN A 11 -4.20 -5.20 16.10
N THR A 12 -5.41 -5.50 16.57
CA THR A 12 -5.93 -5.44 17.96
C THR A 12 -7.01 -4.39 18.26
N GLU A 13 -7.74 -4.65 19.36
CA GLU A 13 -8.56 -3.69 20.10
C GLU A 13 -7.71 -2.68 20.89
N VAL A 14 -6.37 -2.71 20.74
CA VAL A 14 -5.43 -1.84 21.46
C VAL A 14 -5.20 -0.57 20.66
N PHE A 15 -5.31 0.54 21.37
CA PHE A 15 -5.05 1.90 20.94
C PHE A 15 -3.82 2.40 21.69
N TYR A 16 -3.08 3.30 21.06
CA TYR A 16 -1.94 3.99 21.64
C TYR A 16 -2.23 5.48 21.72
N CYS A 17 -2.18 6.03 22.92
CA CYS A 17 -2.38 7.45 23.17
C CYS A 17 -1.05 8.13 23.43
N PHE A 18 -0.68 9.02 22.51
CA PHE A 18 0.44 9.94 22.64
C PHE A 18 -0.08 11.29 23.12
N GLU A 19 0.24 11.63 24.36
CA GLU A 19 -0.05 12.93 24.95
C GLU A 19 1.28 13.55 25.39
N ASN A 20 1.71 14.58 24.67
CA ASN A 20 3.02 15.20 24.87
C ASN A 20 4.18 14.20 24.68
N LEU A 21 4.88 13.85 25.76
CA LEU A 21 5.95 12.86 25.76
C LEU A 21 5.53 11.52 26.38
N ASN A 22 4.26 11.38 26.75
CA ASN A 22 3.72 10.19 27.37
C ASN A 22 3.07 9.29 26.31
N LEU A 23 3.34 7.99 26.43
CA LEU A 23 2.72 6.94 25.64
C LEU A 23 1.94 6.03 26.59
N ASN A 24 0.64 5.94 26.37
CA ASN A 24 -0.24 4.98 27.05
C ASN A 24 -0.85 4.02 26.03
N SER A 25 -1.13 2.79 26.43
CA SER A 25 -1.90 1.84 25.63
C SER A 25 -3.15 1.39 26.38
N GLY A 26 -4.20 1.06 25.64
CA GLY A 26 -5.50 0.73 26.21
C GLY A 26 -6.51 0.34 25.15
N SER A 27 -7.73 0.03 25.57
CA SER A 27 -8.85 -0.20 24.68
C SER A 27 -9.43 1.12 24.16
N TYR A 28 -10.45 1.01 23.29
CA TYR A 28 -11.23 2.18 22.88
C TYR A 28 -11.86 2.92 24.08
N ASP A 29 -12.39 2.18 25.05
CA ASP A 29 -13.14 2.77 26.17
C ASP A 29 -12.21 3.62 27.05
N ASP A 30 -10.96 3.18 27.22
CA ASP A 30 -9.92 3.88 27.97
C ASP A 30 -9.58 5.25 27.37
N PHE A 31 -9.75 5.42 26.04
CA PHE A 31 -9.48 6.67 25.32
C PHE A 31 -10.73 7.33 24.74
N SER A 32 -11.91 6.92 25.20
CA SER A 32 -13.20 7.44 24.68
C SER A 32 -13.28 8.96 24.80
N ILE A 33 -12.79 9.55 25.90
CA ILE A 33 -12.77 11.00 26.12
C ILE A 33 -11.91 11.70 25.06
N GLN A 34 -10.71 11.19 24.79
CA GLN A 34 -9.80 11.74 23.78
C GLN A 34 -10.39 11.64 22.39
N LEU A 35 -11.03 10.52 22.06
CA LEU A 35 -11.66 10.28 20.76
C LEU A 35 -12.89 11.17 20.51
N GLN A 36 -13.56 11.66 21.56
CA GLN A 36 -14.65 12.64 21.45
C GLN A 36 -14.17 14.08 21.28
N SER A 37 -12.86 14.35 21.35
CA SER A 37 -12.29 15.70 21.22
C SER A 37 -11.82 15.99 19.80
N SER A 38 -12.31 17.09 19.21
CA SER A 38 -11.87 17.57 17.89
C SER A 38 -10.43 18.11 17.84
N LYS A 39 -9.76 18.20 19.00
CA LYS A 39 -8.33 18.55 19.11
C LYS A 39 -7.42 17.33 18.96
N THR A 40 -7.98 16.13 19.12
CA THR A 40 -7.26 14.86 18.99
C THR A 40 -7.14 14.46 17.54
N TRP A 41 -5.99 13.90 17.17
CA TRP A 41 -5.81 13.18 15.91
C TRP A 41 -5.96 11.69 16.16
N TYR A 42 -6.81 11.03 15.38
CA TYR A 42 -6.98 9.59 15.39
C TYR A 42 -6.40 9.02 14.09
N LEU A 43 -5.31 8.27 14.21
CA LEU A 43 -4.60 7.65 13.11
C LEU A 43 -4.93 6.16 13.08
N ALA A 44 -5.69 5.72 12.08
CA ALA A 44 -6.06 4.33 11.89
C ALA A 44 -5.28 3.77 10.70
N ASP A 45 -4.32 2.88 10.96
CA ASP A 45 -3.46 2.29 9.93
C ASP A 45 -3.88 0.84 9.63
N GLY A 46 -4.26 0.62 8.37
CA GLY A 46 -4.73 -0.65 7.81
C GLY A 46 -6.00 -1.23 8.46
N ILE A 47 -6.79 -0.40 9.13
CA ILE A 47 -8.10 -0.74 9.67
C ILE A 47 -9.19 -0.51 8.63
N ILE A 48 -9.92 -1.56 8.27
CA ILE A 48 -10.98 -1.53 7.23
C ILE A 48 -12.22 -0.74 7.70
N SER A 49 -12.53 -0.77 8.99
CA SER A 49 -13.73 -0.13 9.56
C SER A 49 -13.36 0.66 10.83
N PRO A 50 -12.66 1.79 10.69
CA PRO A 50 -12.31 2.62 11.84
C PRO A 50 -13.57 3.19 12.48
N LYS A 51 -13.53 3.44 13.80
CA LYS A 51 -14.68 4.01 14.49
C LYS A 51 -14.92 5.45 14.06
N LEU A 52 -16.17 5.78 13.76
CA LEU A 52 -16.58 7.15 13.47
C LEU A 52 -16.62 7.96 14.78
N VAL A 53 -15.68 8.88 14.92
CA VAL A 53 -15.49 9.69 16.14
C VAL A 53 -15.32 11.17 15.80
N PRO A 54 -15.62 12.10 16.73
CA PRO A 54 -15.38 13.53 16.52
C PRO A 54 -13.91 13.95 16.36
N ALA A 55 -12.96 13.13 16.79
CA ALA A 55 -11.54 13.37 16.57
C ALA A 55 -11.19 13.44 15.07
N LYS A 56 -10.16 14.21 14.73
CA LYS A 56 -9.67 14.33 13.36
C LYS A 56 -9.07 13.01 12.93
N THR A 57 -9.77 12.30 12.05
CA THR A 57 -9.43 10.92 11.71
C THR A 57 -8.68 10.87 10.38
N ILE A 58 -7.49 10.26 10.39
CA ILE A 58 -6.74 9.88 9.20
C ILE A 58 -6.74 8.36 9.13
N VAL A 59 -7.10 7.83 7.97
CA VAL A 59 -7.13 6.39 7.74
C VAL A 59 -6.17 6.06 6.60
N ALA A 60 -5.15 5.25 6.90
CA ALA A 60 -4.22 4.73 5.90
C ALA A 60 -4.68 3.32 5.50
N LEU A 61 -4.95 3.11 4.21
CA LEU A 61 -5.51 1.86 3.72
C LEU A 61 -4.88 1.45 2.39
N GLU A 62 -4.62 0.17 2.25
CA GLU A 62 -4.38 -0.41 0.93
C GLU A 62 -5.68 -0.45 0.13
N PRO A 63 -5.69 0.04 -1.12
CA PRO A 63 -6.84 -0.08 -1.99
C PRO A 63 -7.01 -1.55 -2.39
N LYS A 64 -7.81 -2.33 -1.64
CA LYS A 64 -8.37 -3.57 -2.19
C LYS A 64 -9.52 -3.20 -3.11
N GLY A 65 -9.45 -3.67 -4.36
CA GLY A 65 -10.38 -3.38 -5.47
C GLY A 65 -11.83 -3.84 -5.29
N THR A 66 -12.26 -4.07 -4.06
CA THR A 66 -13.67 -4.29 -3.72
C THR A 66 -13.83 -3.72 -2.33
N VAL A 67 -14.39 -2.51 -2.29
CA VAL A 67 -14.80 -1.85 -1.06
C VAL A 67 -15.65 -2.85 -0.29
N ARG A 68 -15.09 -3.45 0.76
CA ARG A 68 -15.90 -4.26 1.69
C ARG A 68 -17.01 -3.36 2.20
N ASP A 69 -18.21 -3.90 2.34
CA ASP A 69 -19.41 -3.14 2.73
C ASP A 69 -19.17 -2.25 3.97
N GLU A 70 -18.27 -2.66 4.86
CA GLU A 70 -17.87 -1.92 6.07
C GLU A 70 -17.15 -0.59 5.79
N PHE A 71 -16.31 -0.49 4.74
CA PHE A 71 -15.64 0.78 4.41
C PHE A 71 -16.60 1.77 3.74
N GLN A 72 -17.69 1.28 3.13
CA GLN A 72 -18.67 2.16 2.46
C GLN A 72 -19.28 3.17 3.44
N GLU A 73 -19.44 2.81 4.71
CA GLU A 73 -19.95 3.73 5.74
C GLU A 73 -18.94 4.84 6.07
N PHE A 74 -17.65 4.53 6.12
CA PHE A 74 -16.60 5.54 6.30
C PHE A 74 -16.49 6.43 5.06
N ASP A 75 -16.66 5.87 3.86
CA ASP A 75 -16.58 6.62 2.62
C ASP A 75 -17.66 7.71 2.50
N LYS A 76 -18.85 7.47 3.07
CA LYS A 76 -19.95 8.47 3.11
C LYS A 76 -19.61 9.72 3.90
N VAL A 77 -18.68 9.64 4.85
CA VAL A 77 -18.27 10.76 5.72
C VAL A 77 -16.86 11.27 5.39
N LEU A 78 -16.25 10.73 4.33
CA LEU A 78 -14.90 11.10 3.91
C LEU A 78 -14.88 12.56 3.44
N VAL A 79 -14.07 13.38 4.10
CA VAL A 79 -13.92 14.80 3.76
C VAL A 79 -12.87 15.00 2.68
N LEU A 80 -11.75 14.27 2.78
CA LEU A 80 -10.62 14.35 1.86
C LEU A 80 -10.07 12.96 1.59
N ARG A 81 -9.66 12.71 0.34
CA ARG A 81 -8.97 11.48 -0.07
C ARG A 81 -7.62 11.87 -0.66
N PHE A 82 -6.56 11.22 -0.19
CA PHE A 82 -5.23 11.38 -0.75
C PHE A 82 -4.73 10.05 -1.31
N ASN A 83 -4.05 10.09 -2.44
CA ASN A 83 -3.44 8.92 -3.07
C ASN A 83 -1.94 8.92 -2.78
N MET A 84 -1.40 7.81 -2.29
CA MET A 84 0.04 7.63 -2.17
C MET A 84 0.61 7.19 -3.51
N SER A 85 1.46 8.04 -4.10
CA SER A 85 2.23 7.69 -5.29
C SER A 85 3.20 6.54 -5.01
N PRO A 86 3.59 5.75 -6.03
CA PRO A 86 4.72 4.86 -5.93
C PRO A 86 5.97 5.61 -5.49
N TRP A 87 6.77 4.98 -4.64
CA TRP A 87 8.00 5.54 -4.13
C TRP A 87 9.10 5.50 -5.18
N THR A 88 9.93 6.53 -5.16
CA THR A 88 11.17 6.60 -5.90
C THR A 88 12.17 5.56 -5.41
N LEU A 89 13.17 5.27 -6.23
CA LEU A 89 14.24 4.35 -5.81
C LEU A 89 14.98 4.90 -4.59
N GLU A 90 15.15 6.22 -4.49
CA GLU A 90 15.77 6.89 -3.35
C GLU A 90 14.99 6.68 -2.05
N GLU A 91 13.66 6.83 -2.10
CA GLU A 91 12.77 6.58 -0.95
C GLU A 91 12.81 5.10 -0.53
N LEU A 92 12.79 4.19 -1.50
CA LEU A 92 12.91 2.75 -1.23
C LEU A 92 14.27 2.40 -0.64
N SER A 93 15.37 2.93 -1.18
CA SER A 93 16.72 2.74 -0.63
C SER A 93 16.82 3.29 0.79
N PHE A 94 16.18 4.43 1.08
CA PHE A 94 16.12 4.97 2.44
C PHE A 94 15.37 4.03 3.37
N CYS A 95 14.21 3.53 2.95
CA CYS A 95 13.39 2.59 3.71
C CYS A 95 14.10 1.25 3.95
N GLN A 96 14.73 0.69 2.93
CA GLN A 96 15.53 -0.53 3.01
C GLN A 96 16.59 -0.41 4.10
N LYS A 97 17.32 0.70 4.15
CA LYS A 97 18.41 0.88 5.12
C LYS A 97 17.95 0.96 6.58
N HIS A 98 16.75 1.50 6.83
CA HIS A 98 16.31 1.84 8.19
C HIS A 98 15.20 0.93 8.73
N ILE A 99 14.35 0.41 7.84
CA ILE A 99 13.15 -0.35 8.20
C ILE A 99 13.28 -1.81 7.78
N PHE A 100 13.88 -2.09 6.62
CA PHE A 100 14.01 -3.44 6.07
C PHE A 100 15.47 -3.84 5.83
N PRO A 101 16.35 -3.79 6.85
CA PRO A 101 17.80 -3.99 6.67
C PRO A 101 18.14 -5.41 6.18
N ASP A 102 17.27 -6.38 6.42
CA ASP A 102 17.46 -7.77 5.99
C ASP A 102 17.15 -8.00 4.51
N VAL A 103 16.46 -7.05 3.86
CA VAL A 103 16.19 -7.10 2.41
C VAL A 103 17.44 -6.63 1.66
N PRO A 104 18.08 -7.48 0.84
CA PRO A 104 19.25 -7.07 0.08
C PRO A 104 18.93 -5.97 -0.93
N GLU A 105 19.84 -4.99 -1.05
CA GLU A 105 19.68 -3.85 -1.96
C GLU A 105 19.51 -4.27 -3.42
N ASP A 106 20.24 -5.28 -3.88
CA ASP A 106 20.17 -5.77 -5.25
C ASP A 106 18.83 -6.46 -5.56
N ILE A 107 18.26 -7.19 -4.60
CA ILE A 107 16.91 -7.76 -4.72
C ILE A 107 15.88 -6.63 -4.78
N MET A 108 15.98 -5.63 -3.91
CA MET A 108 15.08 -4.46 -3.90
C MET A 108 15.14 -3.72 -5.24
N GLN A 109 16.33 -3.43 -5.77
CA GLN A 109 16.51 -2.77 -7.06
C GLN A 109 15.93 -3.61 -8.21
N ALA A 110 16.21 -4.92 -8.24
CA ALA A 110 15.68 -5.82 -9.27
C ALA A 110 14.15 -5.84 -9.27
N LEU A 111 13.52 -5.83 -8.09
CA LEU A 111 12.07 -5.76 -7.97
C LEU A 111 11.55 -4.38 -8.36
N TYR A 112 12.17 -3.28 -7.95
CA TYR A 112 11.77 -1.94 -8.36
C TYR A 112 11.69 -1.79 -9.89
N PHE A 113 12.68 -2.32 -10.62
CA PHE A 113 12.64 -2.27 -12.09
C PHE A 113 11.55 -3.15 -12.71
N LYS A 114 11.11 -4.20 -12.00
CA LYS A 114 10.06 -5.13 -12.45
C LYS A 114 8.65 -4.67 -12.08
N VAL A 115 8.44 -4.21 -10.85
CA VAL A 115 7.11 -3.92 -10.29
C VAL A 115 6.90 -2.45 -9.94
N GLY A 116 7.89 -1.59 -10.14
CA GLY A 116 7.81 -0.18 -9.79
C GLY A 116 7.91 0.07 -8.29
N GLY A 117 7.53 1.28 -7.89
CA GLY A 117 7.80 1.86 -6.57
C GLY A 117 6.92 1.46 -5.39
N VAL A 118 6.16 0.36 -5.44
CA VAL A 118 5.20 0.04 -4.37
C VAL A 118 5.91 -0.72 -3.23
N PRO A 119 6.06 -0.14 -2.01
CA PRO A 119 6.85 -0.76 -0.94
C PRO A 119 6.34 -2.13 -0.54
N GLY A 120 5.02 -2.34 -0.47
CA GLY A 120 4.43 -3.64 -0.12
C GLY A 120 4.76 -4.76 -1.13
N CYS A 121 4.99 -4.43 -2.40
CA CYS A 121 5.41 -5.41 -3.40
C CYS A 121 6.91 -5.74 -3.31
N ILE A 122 7.71 -4.82 -2.77
CA ILE A 122 9.17 -4.94 -2.71
C ILE A 122 9.63 -5.52 -1.36
N PHE A 123 9.16 -5.00 -0.24
CA PHE A 123 9.70 -5.35 1.08
C PHE A 123 8.95 -6.51 1.71
N TRP A 124 7.65 -6.33 2.00
CA TRP A 124 6.85 -7.32 2.71
C TRP A 124 6.93 -8.72 2.07
N ARG A 125 6.86 -8.79 0.73
CA ARG A 125 6.93 -10.06 0.00
C ARG A 125 8.33 -10.68 0.00
N VAL A 126 9.37 -9.86 0.00
CA VAL A 126 10.75 -10.34 0.11
C VAL A 126 10.99 -10.87 1.51
N GLU A 127 10.58 -10.17 2.57
CA GLU A 127 10.71 -10.67 3.95
C GLU A 127 10.07 -12.04 4.15
N ILE A 128 8.87 -12.26 3.59
CA ILE A 128 8.25 -13.60 3.59
C ILE A 128 9.13 -14.61 2.86
N SER A 129 9.69 -14.24 1.71
CA SER A 129 10.51 -15.14 0.89
C SER A 129 11.87 -15.45 1.52
N LEU A 130 12.44 -14.52 2.29
CA LEU A 130 13.70 -14.67 3.02
C LEU A 130 13.63 -15.77 4.09
N GLN A 131 12.43 -16.15 4.54
CA GLN A 131 12.24 -17.26 5.47
C GLN A 131 12.52 -18.63 4.83
N TYR A 132 12.52 -18.71 3.49
CA TYR A 132 12.59 -19.97 2.76
C TYR A 132 13.83 -20.09 1.87
N PHE A 133 14.48 -18.96 1.54
CA PHE A 133 15.56 -18.91 0.55
C PHE A 133 16.71 -18.03 1.03
N ASP A 134 17.95 -18.44 0.76
CA ASP A 134 19.14 -17.69 1.17
C ASP A 134 19.47 -16.58 0.16
N PRO A 135 19.33 -15.29 0.53
CA PRO A 135 19.65 -14.17 -0.36
C PRO A 135 21.13 -14.06 -0.71
N LYS A 136 22.04 -14.80 -0.07
CA LYS A 136 23.48 -14.73 -0.36
C LYS A 136 23.87 -15.60 -1.56
N THR A 137 23.03 -16.55 -1.95
CA THR A 137 23.28 -17.43 -3.08
C THR A 137 22.58 -16.91 -4.34
N PRO A 138 23.17 -17.06 -5.54
CA PRO A 138 22.49 -16.70 -6.79
C PRO A 138 21.13 -17.39 -6.95
N GLU A 139 21.05 -18.69 -6.64
CA GLU A 139 19.81 -19.46 -6.71
C GLU A 139 18.75 -18.96 -5.72
N GLY A 140 19.14 -18.61 -4.49
CA GLY A 140 18.21 -18.07 -3.50
C GLY A 140 17.69 -16.69 -3.89
N LYS A 141 18.54 -15.81 -4.42
CA LYS A 141 18.11 -14.50 -4.96
C LYS A 141 17.07 -14.66 -6.07
N GLU A 142 17.33 -15.55 -7.02
CA GLU A 142 16.40 -15.82 -8.12
C GLU A 142 15.05 -16.32 -7.58
N LYS A 143 15.06 -17.30 -6.66
CA LYS A 143 13.83 -17.81 -6.03
C LYS A 143 13.07 -16.74 -5.25
N ILE A 144 13.75 -15.85 -4.54
CA ILE A 144 13.11 -14.73 -3.82
C ILE A 144 12.42 -13.79 -4.79
N ILE A 145 13.12 -13.39 -5.86
CA ILE A 145 12.58 -12.50 -6.88
C ILE A 145 11.40 -13.17 -7.58
N ASP A 146 11.54 -14.42 -8.00
CA ASP A 146 10.46 -15.16 -8.67
C ASP A 146 9.24 -15.35 -7.77
N LYS A 147 9.46 -15.74 -6.50
CA LYS A 147 8.36 -15.92 -5.55
C LYS A 147 7.63 -14.62 -5.28
N THR A 148 8.39 -13.54 -5.13
CA THR A 148 7.84 -12.19 -4.98
C THR A 148 7.07 -11.79 -6.24
N PHE A 149 7.54 -12.16 -7.43
CA PHE A 149 6.95 -11.80 -8.71
C PHE A 149 5.76 -12.70 -9.13
N GLU A 150 5.54 -13.85 -8.50
CA GLU A 150 4.45 -14.79 -8.84
C GLU A 150 3.07 -14.12 -8.91
N HIS A 151 2.77 -13.22 -7.98
CA HIS A 151 1.48 -12.54 -7.95
C HIS A 151 1.29 -11.63 -9.18
N VAL A 152 2.37 -11.04 -9.68
CA VAL A 152 2.39 -10.24 -10.90
C VAL A 152 2.21 -11.13 -12.12
N LYS A 153 2.94 -12.25 -12.20
CA LYS A 153 2.76 -13.25 -13.27
C LYS A 153 1.29 -13.70 -13.34
N ARG A 154 0.66 -13.99 -12.19
CA ARG A 154 -0.77 -14.33 -12.11
C ARG A 154 -1.68 -13.20 -12.60
N ALA A 155 -1.39 -11.96 -12.23
CA ALA A 155 -2.16 -10.81 -12.69
C ALA A 155 -2.03 -10.62 -14.22
N ILE A 156 -0.83 -10.76 -14.78
CA ILE A 156 -0.60 -10.72 -16.23
C ILE A 156 -1.41 -11.83 -16.92
N LEU A 157 -1.43 -13.05 -16.36
CA LEU A 157 -2.22 -14.16 -16.91
C LEU A 157 -3.72 -13.88 -16.98
N GLN A 158 -4.27 -13.09 -16.04
CA GLN A 158 -5.68 -12.72 -16.01
C GLN A 158 -6.08 -11.68 -17.06
N VAL A 159 -5.11 -11.01 -17.71
CA VAL A 159 -5.39 -10.07 -18.79
C VAL A 159 -5.73 -10.86 -20.06
N ASN A 160 -7.02 -10.92 -20.40
CA ASN A 160 -7.51 -11.64 -21.58
C ASN A 160 -7.60 -10.77 -22.84
N ASN A 161 -7.72 -9.44 -22.69
CA ASN A 161 -7.93 -8.49 -23.77
C ASN A 161 -7.21 -7.17 -23.46
N PHE A 162 -6.32 -6.75 -24.36
CA PHE A 162 -5.58 -5.49 -24.22
C PHE A 162 -6.49 -4.26 -24.18
N ASN A 163 -7.56 -4.28 -24.97
CA ASN A 163 -8.47 -3.13 -25.06
C ASN A 163 -9.16 -2.90 -23.71
N ASP A 164 -9.53 -3.94 -22.97
CA ASP A 164 -10.13 -3.81 -21.63
C ASP A 164 -9.14 -3.18 -20.65
N LEU A 165 -7.85 -3.50 -20.81
CA LEU A 165 -6.77 -2.91 -20.02
C LEU A 165 -6.47 -1.46 -20.42
N MET A 166 -6.60 -1.10 -21.70
CA MET A 166 -6.48 0.28 -22.20
C MET A 166 -7.67 1.15 -21.84
N LEU A 167 -8.87 0.58 -21.78
CA LEU A 167 -10.07 1.24 -21.26
C LEU A 167 -9.86 1.65 -19.79
N CYS A 168 -9.09 0.88 -19.01
CA CYS A 168 -8.76 1.26 -17.62
C CYS A 168 -8.01 2.60 -17.51
N PHE A 169 -7.23 2.99 -18.53
CA PHE A 169 -6.50 4.26 -18.53
C PHE A 169 -7.34 5.46 -18.99
N THR A 170 -8.46 5.21 -19.67
CA THR A 170 -9.20 6.26 -20.42
C THR A 170 -10.59 6.53 -19.86
N GLU A 171 -11.30 5.51 -19.39
CA GLU A 171 -12.61 5.64 -18.78
C GLU A 171 -12.44 5.55 -17.27
N ASN A 172 -12.51 6.69 -16.56
CA ASN A 172 -12.48 6.87 -15.10
C ASN A 172 -12.87 5.60 -14.31
N ALA A 173 -11.93 4.66 -14.19
CA ALA A 173 -12.28 3.26 -14.05
C ALA A 173 -12.61 2.97 -12.58
N HIS A 174 -13.87 3.17 -12.23
CA HIS A 174 -14.48 2.52 -11.06
C HIS A 174 -14.39 0.98 -11.15
N PHE A 175 -13.93 0.44 -12.29
CA PHE A 175 -13.80 -0.97 -12.64
C PHE A 175 -12.35 -1.42 -12.88
N ILE A 176 -11.35 -0.96 -12.13
CA ILE A 176 -10.03 -1.61 -12.19
C ILE A 176 -10.16 -3.02 -11.61
N GLN A 177 -10.47 -4.00 -12.47
CA GLN A 177 -10.50 -5.43 -12.15
C GLN A 177 -9.10 -6.07 -12.22
N TYR A 178 -8.07 -5.29 -12.52
CA TYR A 178 -6.69 -5.75 -12.61
C TYR A 178 -5.89 -5.39 -11.35
N SER A 179 -4.93 -6.24 -11.01
CA SER A 179 -4.13 -6.08 -9.80
C SER A 179 -3.44 -4.71 -9.75
N SER A 180 -3.35 -4.12 -8.55
CA SER A 180 -2.53 -2.93 -8.26
C SER A 180 -1.04 -3.10 -8.56
N CYS A 181 -0.62 -4.30 -8.97
CA CYS A 181 0.75 -4.63 -9.35
C CYS A 181 1.03 -4.42 -10.85
N LEU A 182 -0.01 -4.19 -11.68
CA LEU A 182 0.15 -3.95 -13.11
C LEU A 182 0.08 -2.46 -13.46
N VAL A 183 -0.84 -1.76 -12.79
CA VAL A 183 -1.11 -0.34 -13.02
C VAL A 183 -1.15 0.39 -11.69
N HIS A 184 -0.40 1.48 -11.60
CA HIS A 184 -0.28 2.30 -10.40
C HIS A 184 -1.03 3.63 -10.55
N ARG A 185 -1.58 4.10 -9.43
CA ARG A 185 -2.08 5.47 -9.29
C ARG A 185 -0.91 6.38 -8.95
N TRP A 186 -0.65 7.34 -9.82
CA TRP A 186 0.32 8.40 -9.59
C TRP A 186 -0.44 9.65 -9.22
N ALA A 187 -0.26 10.10 -7.98
CA ALA A 187 -0.92 11.30 -7.50
C ALA A 187 -0.37 12.53 -8.21
N ASP A 188 -1.22 13.54 -8.38
CA ASP A 188 -0.77 14.86 -8.82
C ASP A 188 -0.12 15.64 -7.66
N SER A 189 0.21 16.91 -7.90
CA SER A 189 0.85 17.75 -6.88
C SER A 189 -0.04 18.06 -5.67
N SER A 190 -1.37 17.95 -5.80
CA SER A 190 -2.31 18.15 -4.69
C SER A 190 -2.63 16.86 -3.95
N TYR A 191 -2.22 15.71 -4.49
CA TYR A 191 -2.44 14.36 -3.96
C TYR A 191 -3.91 13.92 -3.88
N ASP A 192 -4.85 14.80 -4.19
CA ASP A 192 -6.29 14.57 -4.17
C ASP A 192 -6.80 13.98 -5.50
N ASN A 193 -6.01 14.07 -6.57
CA ASN A 193 -6.26 13.42 -7.85
C ASN A 193 -5.11 12.48 -8.23
N TYR A 194 -5.32 11.67 -9.26
CA TYR A 194 -4.31 10.77 -9.79
C TYR A 194 -4.50 10.50 -11.28
N HIS A 195 -3.41 10.08 -11.92
CA HIS A 195 -3.46 9.44 -13.24
C HIS A 195 -2.86 8.03 -13.15
N LEU A 196 -3.29 7.17 -14.06
CA LEU A 196 -2.83 5.78 -14.10
C LEU A 196 -1.58 5.66 -14.99
N LYS A 197 -0.61 4.86 -14.55
CA LYS A 197 0.56 4.45 -15.35
C LYS A 197 0.84 2.98 -15.14
N TRP A 198 1.47 2.34 -16.11
CA TRP A 198 2.09 1.04 -15.91
C TRP A 198 2.99 1.05 -14.67
N ALA A 199 2.96 -0.06 -13.93
CA ALA A 199 3.78 -0.24 -12.74
C ALA A 199 5.27 -0.10 -13.06
N SER A 200 5.70 -0.64 -14.21
CA SER A 200 7.05 -0.49 -14.74
C SER A 200 7.04 -0.66 -16.27
N ARG A 201 8.18 -0.32 -16.90
CA ARG A 201 8.42 -0.66 -18.31
C ARG A 201 8.39 -2.17 -18.54
N TYR A 202 8.95 -2.96 -17.62
CA TYR A 202 8.94 -4.42 -17.70
C TYR A 202 7.50 -4.96 -17.81
N ILE A 203 6.56 -4.44 -17.01
CA ILE A 203 5.15 -4.88 -17.08
C ILE A 203 4.53 -4.57 -18.44
N ASN A 204 4.78 -3.37 -18.98
CA ASN A 204 4.28 -3.02 -20.31
C ASN A 204 4.79 -4.00 -21.36
N ASP A 205 6.10 -4.24 -21.39
CA ASP A 205 6.73 -5.13 -22.37
C ASP A 205 6.22 -6.58 -22.25
N GLU A 206 5.97 -7.09 -21.04
CA GLU A 206 5.45 -8.46 -20.86
C GLU A 206 3.97 -8.60 -21.27
N ILE A 207 3.18 -7.55 -21.09
CA ILE A 207 1.78 -7.55 -21.54
C ILE A 207 1.73 -7.48 -23.06
N GLU A 208 2.52 -6.61 -23.68
CA GLU A 208 2.64 -6.52 -25.15
C GLU A 208 2.99 -7.88 -25.77
N LYS A 209 4.04 -8.55 -25.27
CA LYS A 209 4.44 -9.88 -25.76
C LYS A 209 3.33 -10.91 -25.68
N LYS A 210 2.61 -10.97 -24.56
CA LYS A 210 1.52 -11.93 -24.36
C LYS A 210 0.41 -11.79 -25.41
N LEU A 211 0.21 -10.58 -25.93
CA LEU A 211 -0.87 -10.27 -26.86
C LEU A 211 -0.48 -10.44 -28.32
N GLU A 212 0.81 -10.63 -28.60
CA GLU A 212 1.34 -11.03 -29.91
C GLU A 212 1.31 -12.56 -30.10
N GLU A 213 1.12 -13.33 -29.02
CA GLU A 213 0.97 -14.80 -29.00
C GLU A 213 -0.48 -15.26 -29.26
#